data_AF-A0AAD4D062-F1
#
_entry.id   AF-A0AAD4D062-F1
#
_cell.length_a   1.000
_cell.length_b   1.000
_cell.length_c   1.000
_cell.angle_alpha   90.00
_cell.angle_beta   90.00
_cell.angle_gamma   90.00
#
_symmetry.space_group_name_H-M   'P 1'
#
loop_
_entity.id
_entity.type
_entity.pdbx_description
1 polymer ?
#
loop_
_entity_poly.entity_id
_entity_poly.type
_entity_poly.pdbx_seq_one_letter_code
_entity_poly.pdbx_strand_id
1 'polypeptide(L)'
;MASIGRITTRFTRISSSPSLLRCSRSLVAQQPIPARYLSTTPRVFHSNHLSSSSSSSSSSSSSSNNDSQGDVIYTVNKDEIAKFAAMSDEWWSPQGPFKMLHLMNPTRVRYIRNRLQASGALSGKGAFENLKDRKEDEGGREKFPLGRFPLQGLSILDVGCGGGLLAEALARLGAKVMGLDASIENIQMARIHATKDPLLAGDGVSAPGSLEYRHQTA
;
A
#
# COMPACT_ATOMS: atom_id res chain seq x y z
N MET A 1 -39.47 -14.69 69.39
CA MET A 1 -38.64 -13.52 69.01
C MET A 1 -37.36 -14.04 68.37
N ALA A 2 -36.95 -13.43 67.25
CA ALA A 2 -36.13 -14.00 66.19
C ALA A 2 -34.69 -14.44 66.57
N SER A 3 -34.18 -15.48 65.91
CA SER A 3 -32.76 -15.68 65.69
C SER A 3 -32.54 -16.33 64.31
N ILE A 4 -32.03 -15.53 63.38
CA ILE A 4 -31.70 -15.94 62.00
C ILE A 4 -30.23 -16.38 62.00
N GLY A 5 -29.98 -17.66 61.75
CA GLY A 5 -28.64 -18.24 61.67
C GLY A 5 -27.91 -17.84 60.38
N ARG A 6 -26.66 -17.39 60.53
CA ARG A 6 -25.76 -16.97 59.44
C ARG A 6 -25.27 -18.18 58.64
N ILE A 7 -25.42 -18.14 57.32
CA ILE A 7 -24.78 -19.05 56.37
C ILE A 7 -23.37 -18.53 56.07
N THR A 8 -22.36 -19.35 56.33
CA THR A 8 -20.94 -19.09 55.97
C THR A 8 -20.57 -19.94 54.76
N THR A 9 -20.37 -19.30 53.61
CA THR A 9 -19.81 -19.93 52.41
C THR A 9 -18.30 -19.73 52.38
N ARG A 10 -17.54 -20.84 52.43
CA ARG A 10 -16.09 -20.84 52.22
C ARG A 10 -15.79 -20.81 50.72
N PHE A 11 -15.06 -19.80 50.27
CA PHE A 11 -14.51 -19.71 48.92
C PHE A 11 -13.08 -20.27 48.92
N THR A 12 -12.84 -21.36 48.20
CA THR A 12 -11.50 -21.90 47.96
C THR A 12 -10.85 -21.18 46.79
N ARG A 13 -9.62 -20.71 46.99
CA ARG A 13 -8.81 -19.97 46.01
C ARG A 13 -8.01 -20.98 45.18
N ILE A 14 -8.33 -21.12 43.88
CA ILE A 14 -7.52 -21.90 42.94
C ILE A 14 -6.45 -20.99 42.34
N SER A 15 -5.20 -21.36 42.55
CA SER A 15 -3.99 -20.72 42.04
C SER A 15 -3.50 -21.52 40.83
N SER A 16 -3.39 -20.87 39.67
CA SER A 16 -2.80 -21.45 38.45
C SER A 16 -1.73 -20.51 37.92
N SER A 17 -0.46 -20.92 38.01
CA SER A 17 0.68 -20.25 37.38
C SER A 17 0.80 -20.67 35.91
N PRO A 18 1.11 -19.77 34.95
CA PRO A 18 1.49 -20.18 33.61
C PRO A 18 3.02 -20.28 33.46
N SER A 19 3.44 -21.45 33.02
CA SER A 19 4.79 -21.83 32.62
C SER A 19 5.23 -21.12 31.33
N LEU A 20 6.45 -20.58 31.35
CA LEU A 20 7.11 -19.92 30.23
C LEU A 20 7.61 -20.96 29.21
N LEU A 21 6.99 -21.03 28.04
CA LEU A 21 7.56 -21.69 26.86
C LEU A 21 8.25 -20.64 25.98
N ARG A 22 9.58 -20.69 26.01
CA ARG A 22 10.51 -19.88 25.22
C ARG A 22 10.58 -20.47 23.80
N CYS A 23 9.98 -19.79 22.83
CA CYS A 23 10.12 -20.13 21.41
C CYS A 23 11.34 -19.40 20.82
N SER A 24 12.34 -20.18 20.41
CA SER A 24 13.60 -19.70 19.82
C SER A 24 13.36 -19.17 18.41
N ARG A 25 13.34 -17.84 18.26
CA ARG A 25 13.31 -17.18 16.95
C ARG A 25 14.71 -17.23 16.33
N SER A 26 14.85 -17.95 15.23
CA SER A 26 16.06 -17.95 14.40
C SER A 26 16.30 -16.54 13.86
N LEU A 27 17.41 -15.92 14.25
CA LEU A 27 17.87 -14.63 13.75
C LEU A 27 18.44 -14.82 12.34
N VAL A 28 17.64 -14.52 11.31
CA VAL A 28 18.19 -14.24 9.99
C VAL A 28 18.74 -12.82 10.01
N ALA A 29 20.06 -12.71 10.11
CA ALA A 29 20.80 -11.46 10.03
C ALA A 29 20.54 -10.79 8.66
N GLN A 30 19.86 -9.64 8.67
CA GLN A 30 19.80 -8.75 7.52
C GLN A 30 21.18 -8.13 7.33
N GLN A 31 21.87 -8.49 6.24
CA GLN A 31 23.13 -7.86 5.86
C GLN A 31 22.85 -6.46 5.26
N PRO A 32 23.62 -5.42 5.60
CA PRO A 32 23.47 -4.09 5.02
C PRO A 32 23.98 -4.07 3.56
N ILE A 33 23.17 -3.53 2.65
CA ILE A 33 23.48 -3.39 1.22
C ILE A 33 24.37 -2.15 1.01
N PRO A 34 25.47 -2.23 0.24
CA PRO A 34 26.42 -1.14 0.06
C PRO A 34 25.87 0.00 -0.82
N ALA A 35 26.10 1.24 -0.36
CA ALA A 35 25.77 2.47 -1.05
C ALA A 35 26.88 2.86 -2.03
N ARG A 36 26.69 2.65 -3.34
CA ARG A 36 27.34 3.47 -4.40
C ARG A 36 26.49 3.45 -5.67
N TYR A 37 26.59 4.56 -6.40
CA TYR A 37 26.05 4.89 -7.73
C TYR A 37 24.97 5.97 -7.72
N LEU A 38 25.42 7.19 -7.47
CA LEU A 38 24.87 8.38 -8.09
C LEU A 38 25.81 8.83 -9.21
N SER A 39 25.20 9.22 -10.33
CA SER A 39 25.70 10.16 -11.36
C SER A 39 25.70 9.57 -12.76
N THR A 40 24.63 9.82 -13.52
CA THR A 40 24.74 10.41 -14.86
C THR A 40 23.40 11.09 -15.19
N THR A 41 23.47 12.33 -15.67
CA THR A 41 22.33 13.17 -16.11
C THR A 41 21.64 12.58 -17.36
N PRO A 42 20.30 12.68 -17.52
CA PRO A 42 19.62 12.23 -18.73
C PRO A 42 19.80 13.27 -19.88
N ARG A 43 20.16 12.77 -21.07
CA ARG A 43 20.23 13.55 -22.31
C ARG A 43 18.85 13.50 -23.00
N VAL A 44 18.33 14.68 -23.35
CA VAL A 44 17.06 14.90 -24.07
C VAL A 44 17.15 14.31 -25.49
N PHE A 45 16.22 13.43 -25.86
CA PHE A 45 16.05 12.95 -27.24
C PHE A 45 14.93 13.73 -27.94
N HIS A 46 15.23 14.17 -29.16
CA HIS A 46 14.32 14.86 -30.07
C HIS A 46 13.50 13.84 -30.88
N SER A 47 12.21 14.11 -31.07
CA SER A 47 11.28 13.29 -31.86
C SER A 47 11.44 13.55 -33.36
N ASN A 48 11.49 12.48 -34.17
CA ASN A 48 11.29 12.56 -35.62
C ASN A 48 9.94 11.95 -36.00
N HIS A 49 9.16 12.76 -36.71
CA HIS A 49 7.92 12.45 -37.40
C HIS A 49 8.22 11.65 -38.68
N LEU A 50 7.48 10.57 -38.95
CA LEU A 50 7.33 10.00 -40.30
C LEU A 50 5.90 9.49 -40.52
N SER A 51 5.37 9.86 -41.68
CA SER A 51 3.99 9.71 -42.13
C SER A 51 3.77 8.40 -42.89
N SER A 52 2.60 7.80 -42.64
CA SER A 52 1.66 7.14 -43.58
C SER A 52 2.18 6.27 -44.73
N SER A 53 1.70 5.03 -44.76
CA SER A 53 1.22 4.39 -45.99
C SER A 53 0.12 3.37 -45.68
N SER A 54 -1.06 3.66 -46.22
CA SER A 54 -2.26 2.82 -46.28
C SER A 54 -2.12 1.69 -47.30
N SER A 55 -2.60 0.50 -46.97
CA SER A 55 -2.95 -0.52 -47.94
C SER A 55 -4.28 -1.17 -47.56
N SER A 56 -5.24 -1.03 -48.46
CA SER A 56 -6.57 -1.61 -48.50
C SER A 56 -6.56 -3.10 -48.86
N SER A 57 -7.44 -3.89 -48.25
CA SER A 57 -8.00 -5.08 -48.90
C SER A 57 -9.37 -5.45 -48.33
N SER A 58 -10.38 -5.21 -49.18
CA SER A 58 -11.62 -5.96 -49.45
C SER A 58 -12.27 -6.85 -48.37
N SER A 59 -13.56 -6.52 -48.21
CA SER A 59 -14.69 -7.20 -47.59
C SER A 59 -14.94 -8.67 -47.98
N SER A 60 -15.40 -9.44 -46.99
CA SER A 60 -16.39 -10.50 -47.20
C SER A 60 -17.44 -10.39 -46.09
N SER A 61 -18.65 -10.05 -46.50
CA SER A 61 -19.85 -9.93 -45.68
C SER A 61 -20.46 -11.29 -45.38
N SER A 62 -20.74 -11.56 -44.11
CA SER A 62 -21.74 -12.53 -43.69
C SER A 62 -22.52 -11.94 -42.52
N SER A 63 -23.76 -11.56 -42.82
CA SER A 63 -24.74 -10.99 -41.91
C SER A 63 -25.06 -11.95 -40.76
N SER A 64 -25.04 -11.44 -39.53
CA SER A 64 -25.86 -11.97 -38.44
C SER A 64 -26.07 -10.88 -37.38
N ASN A 65 -27.31 -10.39 -37.38
CA ASN A 65 -28.09 -9.86 -36.26
C ASN A 65 -27.48 -8.72 -35.42
N ASN A 66 -27.92 -7.50 -35.77
CA ASN A 66 -27.91 -6.32 -34.91
C ASN A 66 -28.76 -6.58 -33.64
N ASP A 67 -28.10 -6.65 -32.49
CA ASP A 67 -28.69 -6.16 -31.24
C ASP A 67 -27.97 -4.84 -30.94
N SER A 68 -28.66 -3.72 -31.16
CA SER A 68 -28.11 -2.38 -30.96
C SER A 68 -28.04 -2.06 -29.46
N GLN A 69 -27.11 -2.69 -28.75
CA GLN A 69 -26.63 -2.18 -27.48
C GLN A 69 -25.68 -1.03 -27.79
N GLY A 70 -26.03 0.18 -27.37
CA GLY A 70 -25.11 1.32 -27.49
C GLY A 70 -23.80 0.96 -26.81
N ASP A 71 -22.69 1.00 -27.56
CA ASP A 71 -21.36 0.68 -27.04
C ASP A 71 -21.06 1.57 -25.84
N VAL A 72 -21.17 1.01 -24.64
CA VAL A 72 -20.72 1.67 -23.42
C VAL A 72 -19.21 1.77 -23.53
N ILE A 73 -18.71 2.99 -23.71
CA ILE A 73 -17.28 3.25 -23.82
C ILE A 73 -16.66 3.09 -22.43
N TYR A 74 -15.87 2.04 -22.25
CA TYR A 74 -15.02 1.85 -21.06
C TYR A 74 -13.63 2.44 -21.32
N THR A 75 -13.06 3.13 -20.33
CA THR A 75 -11.68 3.67 -20.40
C THR A 75 -10.61 2.63 -20.06
N VAL A 76 -11.02 1.40 -19.74
CA VAL A 76 -10.18 0.33 -19.23
C VAL A 76 -9.74 -0.60 -20.36
N ASN A 77 -8.43 -0.86 -20.47
CA ASN A 77 -7.86 -1.79 -21.45
C ASN A 77 -7.65 -3.18 -20.83
N LYS A 78 -8.34 -4.18 -21.38
CA LYS A 78 -8.30 -5.58 -20.90
C LYS A 78 -6.92 -6.22 -21.04
N ASP A 79 -6.17 -5.90 -22.09
CA ASP A 79 -4.84 -6.49 -22.33
C ASP A 79 -3.82 -5.98 -21.31
N GLU A 80 -3.92 -4.71 -20.93
CA GLU A 80 -3.08 -4.15 -19.87
C GLU A 80 -3.44 -4.75 -18.50
N ILE A 81 -4.72 -4.97 -18.21
CA ILE A 81 -5.14 -5.70 -16.99
C ILE A 81 -4.50 -7.10 -16.97
N ALA A 82 -4.67 -7.86 -18.05
CA ALA A 82 -4.15 -9.23 -18.13
C ALA A 82 -2.63 -9.29 -17.95
N LYS A 83 -1.90 -8.35 -18.56
CA LYS A 83 -0.46 -8.22 -18.43
C LYS A 83 -0.02 -7.98 -16.98
N PHE A 84 -0.65 -7.06 -16.25
CA PHE A 84 -0.29 -6.80 -14.85
C PHE A 84 -0.74 -7.91 -13.91
N ALA A 85 -1.92 -8.49 -14.15
CA ALA A 85 -2.42 -9.65 -13.42
C ALA A 85 -1.43 -10.83 -13.48
N ALA A 86 -0.87 -11.11 -14.66
CA ALA A 86 0.10 -12.19 -14.84
C ALA A 86 1.40 -12.02 -14.05
N MET A 87 1.70 -10.81 -13.55
CA MET A 87 2.90 -10.50 -12.78
C MET A 87 2.61 -10.19 -11.30
N SER A 88 1.38 -10.42 -10.83
CA SER A 88 0.95 -10.02 -9.47
C SER A 88 1.82 -10.60 -8.36
N ASP A 89 2.25 -11.85 -8.48
CA ASP A 89 3.01 -12.54 -7.44
C ASP A 89 4.41 -11.94 -7.20
N GLU A 90 4.95 -11.24 -8.20
CA GLU A 90 6.26 -10.60 -8.13
C GLU A 90 6.19 -9.14 -7.66
N TRP A 91 4.99 -8.61 -7.37
CA TRP A 91 4.79 -7.18 -7.08
C TRP A 91 5.65 -6.66 -5.93
N TRP A 92 5.84 -7.48 -4.90
CA TRP A 92 6.61 -7.15 -3.71
C TRP A 92 8.07 -7.64 -3.73
N SER A 93 8.52 -8.22 -4.85
CA SER A 93 9.93 -8.58 -5.03
C SER A 93 10.80 -7.33 -5.23
N PRO A 94 11.76 -7.02 -4.34
CA PRO A 94 12.59 -5.82 -4.48
C PRO A 94 13.54 -5.88 -5.69
N GLN A 95 13.78 -7.08 -6.23
CA GLN A 95 14.59 -7.31 -7.43
C GLN A 95 13.75 -7.72 -8.65
N GLY A 96 12.42 -7.76 -8.53
CA GLY A 96 11.52 -8.17 -9.60
C GLY A 96 11.19 -7.06 -10.61
N PRO A 97 10.20 -7.29 -11.50
CA PRO A 97 9.78 -6.37 -12.55
C PRO A 97 9.39 -4.98 -12.04
N PHE A 98 8.88 -4.91 -10.80
CA PHE A 98 8.43 -3.67 -10.18
C PHE A 98 9.49 -2.98 -9.31
N LYS A 99 10.76 -3.43 -9.35
CA LYS A 99 11.88 -2.86 -8.58
C LYS A 99 11.92 -1.32 -8.61
N MET A 100 11.67 -0.71 -9.76
CA MET A 100 11.70 0.75 -9.86
C MET A 100 10.57 1.41 -9.05
N LEU A 101 9.39 0.81 -8.97
CA LEU A 101 8.30 1.32 -8.12
C LEU A 101 8.70 1.30 -6.64
N HIS A 102 9.37 0.25 -6.18
CA HIS A 102 9.92 0.18 -4.81
C HIS A 102 10.91 1.30 -4.54
N LEU A 103 11.86 1.51 -5.47
CA LEU A 103 12.88 2.56 -5.34
C LEU A 103 12.28 3.97 -5.34
N MET A 104 11.25 4.21 -6.14
CA MET A 104 10.59 5.52 -6.23
C MET A 104 9.59 5.79 -5.09
N ASN A 105 9.08 4.75 -4.41
CA ASN A 105 8.00 4.90 -3.44
C ASN A 105 8.31 5.87 -2.28
N PRO A 106 9.51 5.85 -1.65
CA PRO A 106 9.84 6.82 -0.60
C PRO A 106 9.74 8.27 -1.09
N THR A 107 10.19 8.55 -2.31
CA THR A 107 10.10 9.87 -2.94
C THR A 107 8.65 10.26 -3.20
N ARG A 108 7.82 9.33 -3.72
CA ARG A 108 6.37 9.55 -3.94
C ARG A 108 5.66 9.90 -2.64
N VAL A 109 5.89 9.12 -1.58
CA VAL A 109 5.30 9.32 -0.26
C VAL A 109 5.69 10.68 0.33
N ARG A 110 6.97 11.05 0.24
CA ARG A 110 7.46 12.36 0.68
C ARG A 110 6.81 13.50 -0.10
N TYR A 111 6.73 13.36 -1.42
CA TYR A 111 6.09 14.37 -2.26
C TYR A 111 4.63 14.57 -1.87
N ILE A 112 3.84 13.49 -1.79
CA ILE A 112 2.42 13.54 -1.42
C ILE A 112 2.24 14.24 -0.06
N ARG A 113 3.01 13.81 0.96
CA ARG A 113 2.95 14.43 2.29
C ARG A 113 3.24 15.93 2.23
N ASN A 114 4.32 16.33 1.56
CA ASN A 114 4.71 17.73 1.48
C ASN A 114 3.65 18.57 0.75
N ARG A 115 3.02 18.02 -0.29
CA ARG A 115 1.94 18.71 -1.02
C ARG A 115 0.68 18.84 -0.19
N LEU A 116 0.30 17.81 0.58
CA LEU A 116 -0.84 17.87 1.50
C LEU A 116 -0.60 18.86 2.65
N GLN A 117 0.64 18.95 3.14
CA GLN A 117 1.03 19.96 4.12
C GLN A 117 0.92 21.37 3.52
N ALA A 118 1.51 21.58 2.35
CA ALA A 118 1.50 22.88 1.67
C ALA A 118 0.09 23.34 1.28
N SER A 119 -0.83 22.42 0.98
CA SER A 119 -2.22 22.74 0.67
C SER A 119 -3.07 23.00 1.92
N GLY A 120 -2.51 22.89 3.12
CA GLY A 120 -3.25 23.01 4.38
C GLY A 120 -4.18 21.83 4.68
N ALA A 121 -4.07 20.71 3.96
CA ALA A 121 -4.90 19.53 4.20
C ALA A 121 -4.58 18.86 5.54
N LEU A 122 -3.36 19.04 6.05
CA LEU A 122 -2.95 18.53 7.36
C LEU A 122 -3.40 19.49 8.48
N SER A 123 -4.65 19.38 8.92
CA SER A 123 -5.28 20.30 9.90
C SER A 123 -5.16 19.88 11.38
N GLY A 124 -4.35 18.88 11.74
CA GLY A 124 -4.32 18.32 13.11
C GLY A 124 -3.05 18.63 13.92
N LYS A 125 -3.08 18.40 15.24
CA LYS A 125 -1.94 18.45 16.21
C LYS A 125 -0.74 17.52 15.86
N GLY A 126 -0.77 16.85 14.71
CA GLY A 126 0.35 16.10 14.12
C GLY A 126 0.97 16.80 12.92
N ALA A 127 0.51 18.01 12.57
CA ALA A 127 1.18 18.91 11.65
C ALA A 127 2.58 19.12 12.20
N PHE A 128 3.53 18.59 11.46
CA PHE A 128 4.92 18.49 11.80
C PHE A 128 5.46 19.86 12.26
N GLU A 129 5.52 20.08 13.57
CA GLU A 129 6.20 21.23 14.15
C GLU A 129 7.66 21.13 13.73
N ASN A 130 8.04 22.04 12.85
CA ASN A 130 9.38 22.38 12.37
C ASN A 130 10.33 21.24 11.98
N LEU A 131 10.73 21.28 10.71
CA LEU A 131 11.76 20.49 10.02
C LEU A 131 13.17 20.53 10.62
N LYS A 132 13.34 21.16 11.78
CA LYS A 132 14.63 21.41 12.41
C LYS A 132 15.15 20.22 13.21
N ASP A 133 14.31 19.26 13.59
CA ASP A 133 14.72 18.04 14.32
C ASP A 133 15.13 16.87 13.41
N ARG A 134 15.70 17.16 12.23
CA ARG A 134 16.22 16.13 11.33
C ARG A 134 17.57 15.64 11.83
N LYS A 135 17.60 14.45 12.42
CA LYS A 135 18.79 13.61 12.34
C LYS A 135 18.65 12.72 11.11
N GLU A 136 19.34 13.11 10.05
CA GLU A 136 19.69 12.17 8.98
C GLU A 136 20.52 11.05 9.64
N ASP A 137 20.20 9.79 9.35
CA ASP A 137 21.09 8.70 9.71
C ASP A 137 22.36 8.79 8.84
N GLU A 138 23.45 8.13 9.24
CA GLU A 138 24.75 8.16 8.52
C GLU A 138 24.70 7.56 7.08
N GLY A 139 23.50 7.34 6.53
CA GLY A 139 23.24 6.93 5.15
C GLY A 139 22.23 7.79 4.38
N GLY A 140 21.78 8.92 4.94
CA GLY A 140 20.87 9.87 4.27
C GLY A 140 19.45 9.34 4.03
N ARG A 141 19.03 8.29 4.76
CA ARG A 141 17.71 7.69 4.63
C ARG A 141 16.77 8.31 5.66
N GLU A 142 15.66 8.88 5.18
CA GLU A 142 14.64 9.46 6.04
C GLU A 142 13.95 8.34 6.85
N LYS A 143 14.35 8.16 8.11
CA LYS A 143 13.65 7.26 9.03
C LYS A 143 12.40 7.98 9.52
N PHE A 144 11.22 7.51 9.12
CA PHE A 144 9.99 8.06 9.67
C PHE A 144 9.98 7.79 11.19
N PRO A 145 9.85 8.82 12.04
CA PRO A 145 9.85 8.61 13.48
C PRO A 145 8.66 7.72 13.84
N LEU A 146 8.95 6.54 14.39
CA LEU A 146 7.93 5.66 14.97
C LEU A 146 7.12 6.48 15.98
N GLY A 147 5.79 6.43 15.89
CA GLY A 147 4.89 7.15 16.79
C GLY A 147 4.38 8.52 16.32
N ARG A 148 4.67 8.96 15.08
CA ARG A 148 3.98 10.10 14.45
C ARG A 148 3.23 9.67 13.20
N PHE A 149 1.96 10.08 13.10
CA PHE A 149 1.05 9.74 12.02
C PHE A 149 0.64 10.99 11.24
N PRO A 150 1.52 11.50 10.34
CA PRO A 150 1.34 12.80 9.72
C PRO A 150 0.14 12.90 8.78
N LEU A 151 -0.44 11.77 8.35
CA LEU A 151 -1.64 11.74 7.51
C LEU A 151 -2.90 11.33 8.30
N GLN A 152 -2.82 11.30 9.63
CA GLN A 152 -3.96 10.95 10.47
C GLN A 152 -5.15 11.86 10.23
N GLY A 153 -6.33 11.25 10.10
CA GLY A 153 -7.59 11.95 9.83
C GLY A 153 -7.87 12.20 8.34
N LEU A 154 -6.91 11.94 7.45
CA LEU A 154 -7.15 12.00 6.01
C LEU A 154 -7.78 10.70 5.49
N SER A 155 -8.70 10.85 4.53
CA SER A 155 -9.17 9.76 3.68
C SER A 155 -8.55 9.89 2.30
N ILE A 156 -7.90 8.83 1.81
CA ILE A 156 -7.16 8.82 0.54
C ILE A 156 -7.68 7.68 -0.33
N LEU A 157 -7.86 7.96 -1.62
CA LEU A 157 -8.14 6.98 -2.66
C LEU A 157 -6.90 6.79 -3.54
N ASP A 158 -6.38 5.58 -3.64
CA ASP A 158 -5.27 5.20 -4.54
C ASP A 158 -5.86 4.43 -5.74
N VAL A 159 -6.04 5.13 -6.86
CA VAL A 159 -6.62 4.57 -8.09
C VAL A 159 -5.50 3.94 -8.94
N GLY A 160 -5.66 2.67 -9.32
CA GLY A 160 -4.58 1.88 -9.91
C GLY A 160 -3.54 1.50 -8.85
N CYS A 161 -3.99 1.04 -7.68
CA CYS A 161 -3.11 0.75 -6.56
C CYS A 161 -2.22 -0.48 -6.79
N GLY A 162 -2.56 -1.34 -7.76
CA GLY A 162 -1.87 -2.59 -8.02
C GLY A 162 -1.73 -3.45 -6.77
N GLY A 163 -0.53 -3.98 -6.56
CA GLY A 163 -0.18 -4.73 -5.35
C GLY A 163 -0.04 -3.89 -4.05
N GLY A 164 -0.39 -2.60 -4.04
CA GLY A 164 -0.59 -1.85 -2.81
C GLY A 164 0.60 -1.08 -2.23
N LEU A 165 1.72 -0.97 -2.96
CA LEU A 165 2.96 -0.34 -2.49
C LEU A 165 2.78 1.07 -1.89
N LEU A 166 2.06 1.94 -2.59
CA LEU A 166 1.81 3.30 -2.14
C LEU A 166 0.73 3.32 -1.07
N ALA A 167 -0.40 2.65 -1.31
CA ALA A 167 -1.52 2.57 -0.39
C ALA A 167 -1.11 2.16 1.04
N GLU A 168 -0.33 1.09 1.19
CA GLU A 168 0.18 0.67 2.50
C GLU A 168 1.08 1.72 3.15
N ALA A 169 1.95 2.37 2.38
CA ALA A 169 2.83 3.40 2.92
C ALA A 169 2.05 4.61 3.44
N LEU A 170 0.96 4.99 2.77
CA LEU A 170 0.08 6.08 3.22
C LEU A 170 -0.75 5.66 4.44
N ALA A 171 -1.22 4.41 4.50
CA ALA A 171 -1.95 3.87 5.66
C ALA A 171 -1.04 3.81 6.91
N ARG A 172 0.22 3.38 6.76
CA ARG A 172 1.22 3.41 7.84
C ARG A 172 1.47 4.82 8.41
N LEU A 173 1.26 5.86 7.61
CA LEU A 173 1.36 7.25 8.04
C LEU A 173 0.08 7.78 8.71
N GLY A 174 -0.94 6.95 8.91
CA GLY A 174 -2.17 7.25 9.64
C GLY A 174 -3.39 7.55 8.78
N ALA A 175 -3.27 7.54 7.45
CA ALA A 175 -4.42 7.78 6.59
C ALA A 175 -5.40 6.60 6.59
N LYS A 176 -6.68 6.88 6.38
CA LYS A 176 -7.65 5.89 5.92
C LYS A 176 -7.53 5.78 4.41
N VAL A 177 -7.03 4.66 3.91
CA VAL A 177 -6.73 4.46 2.49
C VAL A 177 -7.67 3.44 1.88
N MET A 178 -8.26 3.78 0.74
CA MET A 178 -8.92 2.84 -0.14
C MET A 178 -8.06 2.67 -1.40
N GLY A 179 -7.60 1.45 -1.68
CA GLY A 179 -6.95 1.11 -2.93
C GLY A 179 -7.95 0.51 -3.92
N LEU A 180 -7.94 1.01 -5.15
CA LEU A 180 -8.75 0.48 -6.25
C LEU A 180 -7.85 0.00 -7.38
N ASP A 181 -8.13 -1.16 -7.93
CA ASP A 181 -7.47 -1.69 -9.12
C ASP A 181 -8.44 -2.53 -9.96
N ALA A 182 -8.18 -2.60 -11.26
CA ALA A 182 -8.99 -3.36 -12.20
C ALA A 182 -8.57 -4.82 -12.35
N SER A 183 -7.39 -5.20 -11.85
CA SER A 183 -7.00 -6.62 -11.72
C SER A 183 -7.36 -7.13 -10.33
N ILE A 184 -8.11 -8.23 -10.30
CA ILE A 184 -8.44 -8.93 -9.05
C ILE A 184 -7.19 -9.59 -8.43
N GLU A 185 -6.27 -10.07 -9.26
CA GLU A 185 -5.00 -10.70 -8.86
C GLU A 185 -4.10 -9.70 -8.15
N ASN A 186 -3.98 -8.48 -8.68
CA ASN A 186 -3.28 -7.38 -8.02
C ASN A 186 -3.87 -7.07 -6.64
N ILE A 187 -5.20 -6.97 -6.57
CA ILE A 187 -5.93 -6.71 -5.30
C ILE A 187 -5.73 -7.85 -4.30
N GLN A 188 -5.71 -9.10 -4.76
CA GLN A 188 -5.44 -10.26 -3.90
C GLN A 188 -4.02 -10.20 -3.34
N MET A 189 -3.01 -9.92 -4.19
CA MET A 189 -1.63 -9.74 -3.73
C MET A 189 -1.52 -8.59 -2.73
N ALA A 190 -2.19 -7.45 -2.99
CA ALA A 190 -2.18 -6.30 -2.09
C ALA A 190 -2.75 -6.66 -0.69
N ARG A 191 -3.88 -7.38 -0.66
CA ARG A 191 -4.48 -7.86 0.59
C ARG A 191 -3.56 -8.84 1.32
N ILE A 192 -3.00 -9.83 0.62
CA ILE A 192 -2.09 -10.81 1.20
C ILE A 192 -0.83 -10.16 1.76
N HIS A 193 -0.32 -9.10 1.13
CA HIS A 193 0.84 -8.38 1.65
C HIS A 193 0.48 -7.55 2.88
N ALA A 194 -0.65 -6.84 2.84
CA ALA A 194 -1.10 -6.01 3.96
C ALA A 194 -1.30 -6.81 5.27
N THR A 195 -1.75 -8.07 5.21
CA THR A 195 -1.88 -8.92 6.41
C THR A 195 -0.54 -9.28 7.06
N LYS A 196 0.59 -9.14 6.35
CA LYS A 196 1.94 -9.40 6.87
C LYS A 196 2.52 -8.17 7.57
N ASP A 197 1.93 -6.99 7.41
CA ASP A 197 2.40 -5.76 8.03
C ASP A 197 1.81 -5.61 9.44
N PRO A 198 2.62 -5.67 10.51
CA PRO A 198 2.12 -5.58 11.88
C PRO A 198 1.47 -4.23 12.22
N LEU A 199 1.79 -3.15 11.48
CA LEU A 199 1.17 -1.84 11.68
C LEU A 199 -0.23 -1.75 11.06
N LEU A 200 -0.55 -2.65 10.11
CA LEU A 200 -1.82 -2.69 9.38
C LEU A 200 -2.69 -3.90 9.77
N ALA A 201 -2.08 -4.98 10.26
CA ALA A 201 -2.74 -6.24 10.61
C ALA A 201 -3.58 -6.17 11.90
N GLY A 202 -3.47 -5.11 12.70
CA GLY A 202 -4.32 -4.88 13.88
C GLY A 202 -3.84 -5.54 15.18
N ASP A 203 -2.65 -6.16 15.20
CA ASP A 203 -2.20 -7.07 16.26
C ASP A 203 -1.52 -6.41 17.49
N GLY A 204 -1.88 -5.16 17.82
CA GLY A 204 -1.55 -4.55 19.13
C GLY A 204 -0.55 -3.39 19.15
N VAL A 205 0.05 -3.01 18.01
CA VAL A 205 0.71 -1.70 17.79
C VAL A 205 0.27 -1.18 16.41
N SER A 206 -1.04 -1.01 16.22
CA SER A 206 -1.57 -0.51 14.95
C SER A 206 -1.31 0.98 14.79
N ALA A 207 -0.91 1.39 13.59
CA ALA A 207 -1.07 2.79 13.21
C ALA A 207 -2.58 3.13 13.23
N PRO A 208 -3.00 4.38 13.50
CA PRO A 208 -4.39 4.79 13.44
C PRO A 208 -4.96 4.77 12.01
N GLY A 209 -4.11 4.55 11.00
CA GLY A 209 -4.54 4.39 9.63
C GLY A 209 -5.27 3.07 9.40
N SER A 210 -6.04 3.01 8.33
CA SER A 210 -6.71 1.79 7.89
C SER A 210 -6.60 1.63 6.40
N LEU A 211 -6.74 0.40 5.93
CA LEU A 211 -6.51 0.05 4.53
C LEU A 211 -7.59 -0.91 4.05
N GLU A 212 -8.27 -0.52 2.98
CA GLU A 212 -9.25 -1.35 2.28
C GLU A 212 -8.86 -1.42 0.80
N TYR A 213 -9.00 -2.61 0.21
CA TYR A 213 -8.79 -2.82 -1.22
C TYR A 213 -10.08 -3.27 -1.89
N ARG A 214 -10.43 -2.68 -3.03
CA ARG A 214 -11.55 -3.13 -3.86
C ARG A 214 -11.12 -3.31 -5.31
N HIS A 215 -11.66 -4.36 -5.91
CA HIS A 215 -11.54 -4.63 -7.33
C HIS A 215 -12.71 -3.96 -8.06
N GLN A 216 -12.42 -3.22 -9.13
CA GLN A 216 -13.44 -2.60 -9.99
C GLN A 216 -12.94 -2.47 -11.43
N THR A 217 -13.70 -2.98 -12.39
CA THR A 217 -13.31 -3.02 -13.82
C THR A 217 -13.99 -1.96 -14.69
N ALA A 218 -15.03 -1.30 -14.17
CA ALA A 218 -15.65 -0.07 -14.68
C ALA A 218 -16.79 0.34 -13.74
#